data_AF-A0A940ZYN7-F1
#
_entry.id   AF-A0A940ZYN7-F1
#
_cell.length_a   1.000
_cell.length_b   1.000
_cell.length_c   1.000
_cell.angle_alpha   90.00
_cell.angle_beta   90.00
_cell.angle_gamma   90.00
#
_symmetry.space_group_name_H-M   'P 1'
#
loop_
_entity.id
_entity.type
_entity.pdbx_description
1 polymer ?
#
loop_
_entity_poly.entity_id
_entity_poly.type
_entity_poly.pdbx_seq_one_letter_code
_entity_poly.pdbx_strand_id
1 'polypeptide(L)'
;MTREFTEPFAVSSTREQYLFLSTDDLDTDDYSGAKYMCSPPPREKANQQAIWKALAEGVCDIFSSDHSPLRYDDPRGKKLGGKEHAFRAIPNGIPGVAARLPLLFSEGVGSGRISLRQCVALTATAPAKLFSLYPRKGSLAIGSDANLVLWDPNREVTITNADMHHNVDYTP
;
A
#
# COMPACT_ATOMS: atom_id res chain seq x y z
N MET A 1 11.41 -27.03 -4.20
CA MET A 1 12.53 -26.97 -3.22
C MET A 1 12.12 -26.02 -2.12
N THR A 2 11.52 -26.55 -1.06
CA THR A 2 11.23 -25.84 0.20
C THR A 2 12.58 -25.53 0.85
N ARG A 3 12.87 -24.26 1.14
CA ARG A 3 14.04 -23.91 1.94
C ARG A 3 13.83 -24.51 3.33
N GLU A 4 14.74 -25.38 3.78
CA GLU A 4 14.83 -25.76 5.18
C GLU A 4 15.21 -24.49 5.98
N PHE A 5 14.44 -24.18 7.02
CA PHE A 5 14.63 -23.00 7.85
C PHE A 5 15.71 -23.29 8.90
N THR A 6 16.98 -23.35 8.48
CA THR A 6 18.14 -23.57 9.37
C THR A 6 18.83 -22.27 9.79
N GLU A 7 18.45 -21.12 9.23
CA GLU A 7 18.98 -19.80 9.55
C GLU A 7 17.83 -18.87 10.00
N PRO A 8 18.08 -17.90 10.90
CA PRO A 8 17.06 -16.92 11.28
C PRO A 8 16.56 -16.18 10.04
N PHE A 9 15.26 -16.27 9.77
CA PHE A 9 14.61 -15.56 8.68
C PHE A 9 13.72 -14.46 9.26
N ALA A 10 13.88 -13.25 8.74
CA ALA A 10 12.98 -12.14 8.98
C ALA A 10 12.21 -11.86 7.70
N VAL A 11 10.93 -11.51 7.83
CA VAL A 11 10.10 -11.04 6.72
C VAL A 11 9.83 -9.57 6.96
N SER A 12 10.03 -8.75 5.93
CA SER A 12 9.75 -7.33 6.01
C SER A 12 8.68 -6.93 4.99
N SER A 13 7.91 -5.88 5.34
CA SER A 13 6.89 -5.33 4.45
C SER A 13 6.93 -3.81 4.49
N THR A 14 6.59 -3.20 3.36
CA THR A 14 6.34 -1.76 3.25
C THR A 14 4.99 -1.50 2.62
N ARG A 15 4.58 -0.23 2.55
CA ARG A 15 3.25 0.19 2.14
C ARG A 15 3.26 1.39 1.21
N GLU A 16 2.22 1.57 0.38
CA GLU A 16 2.17 2.66 -0.59
C GLU A 16 2.31 4.06 0.05
N GLN A 17 1.73 4.30 1.21
CA GLN A 17 1.79 5.62 1.85
C GLN A 17 3.21 6.07 2.16
N TYR A 18 4.16 5.15 2.34
CA TYR A 18 5.55 5.53 2.60
C TYR A 18 6.32 5.86 1.32
N LEU A 19 5.74 5.60 0.15
CA LEU A 19 6.30 5.96 -1.15
C LEU A 19 5.68 7.23 -1.74
N PHE A 20 4.43 7.55 -1.37
CA PHE A 20 3.65 8.59 -2.05
C PHE A 20 3.17 9.71 -1.14
N LEU A 21 3.09 9.49 0.18
CA LEU A 21 2.77 10.53 1.15
C LEU A 21 4.04 11.00 1.88
N SER A 22 4.02 12.24 2.35
CA SER A 22 5.05 12.84 3.18
C SER A 22 4.47 13.53 4.42
N THR A 23 5.35 14.07 5.25
CA THR A 23 4.98 15.01 6.32
C THR A 23 4.23 16.23 5.82
N ASP A 24 4.40 16.61 4.55
CA ASP A 24 3.75 17.77 3.95
C ASP A 24 2.24 17.54 3.81
N ASP A 25 1.80 16.29 3.59
CA ASP A 25 0.38 15.95 3.54
C ASP A 25 -0.28 15.98 4.92
N LEU A 26 0.51 15.82 5.99
CA LEU A 26 0.04 15.91 7.37
C LEU A 26 -0.02 17.37 7.87
N ASP A 27 0.86 18.21 7.35
CA ASP A 27 1.08 19.59 7.80
C ASP A 27 0.19 20.57 7.04
N THR A 28 -1.10 20.56 7.41
CA THR A 28 -2.14 21.39 6.80
C THR A 28 -2.61 22.49 7.75
N ASP A 29 -2.98 23.65 7.21
CA ASP A 29 -3.55 24.77 8.00
C ASP A 29 -4.94 24.45 8.58
N ASP A 30 -5.61 23.44 8.03
CA ASP A 30 -6.91 22.94 8.49
C ASP A 30 -6.83 21.49 9.00
N TYR A 31 -7.98 20.88 9.31
CA TYR A 31 -8.05 19.50 9.79
C TYR A 31 -7.90 18.45 8.66
N SER A 32 -7.57 18.83 7.43
CA SER A 32 -7.49 17.87 6.31
C SER A 32 -6.31 16.90 6.44
N GLY A 33 -5.24 17.27 7.15
CA GLY A 33 -4.13 16.40 7.53
C GLY A 33 -4.56 15.10 8.22
N ALA A 34 -5.73 15.09 8.90
CA ALA A 34 -6.31 13.90 9.49
C ALA A 34 -6.60 12.77 8.47
N LYS A 35 -6.78 13.11 7.19
CA LYS A 35 -6.96 12.16 6.08
C LYS A 35 -5.74 11.27 5.85
N TYR A 36 -4.56 11.77 6.19
CA TYR A 36 -3.26 11.10 5.96
C TYR A 36 -2.69 10.44 7.23
N MET A 37 -3.37 10.61 8.37
CA MET A 37 -2.96 10.04 9.66
C MET A 37 -3.02 8.51 9.69
N CYS A 38 -1.85 7.87 9.74
CA CYS A 38 -1.66 6.44 9.98
C CYS A 38 -0.45 6.18 10.89
N SER A 39 -0.29 4.93 11.32
CA SER A 39 0.80 4.50 12.21
C SER A 39 1.56 3.30 11.64
N PRO A 40 2.89 3.36 11.47
CA PRO A 40 3.72 4.57 11.62
C PRO A 40 3.34 5.67 10.60
N PRO A 41 3.62 6.95 10.89
CA PRO A 41 3.20 8.06 10.04
C PRO A 41 4.04 8.16 8.76
N PRO A 42 3.51 8.79 7.68
CA PRO A 42 4.33 9.29 6.58
C PRO A 42 5.54 10.07 7.10
N ARG A 43 6.67 9.93 6.41
CA ARG A 43 7.95 10.55 6.77
C ARG A 43 8.25 11.69 5.81
N GLU A 44 9.32 12.44 6.07
CA GLU A 44 9.78 13.46 5.12
C GLU A 44 10.02 12.84 3.74
N LYS A 45 9.70 13.58 2.68
CA LYS A 45 9.75 13.11 1.29
C LYS A 45 11.10 12.50 0.90
N ALA A 46 12.20 12.98 1.48
CA ALA A 46 13.55 12.44 1.26
C ALA A 46 13.67 10.94 1.59
N ASN A 47 12.88 10.43 2.54
CA ASN A 47 12.92 9.03 2.96
C ASN A 47 12.33 8.07 1.91
N GLN A 48 11.48 8.56 1.00
CA GLN A 48 10.83 7.73 -0.03
C GLN A 48 11.86 7.03 -0.92
N GLN A 49 13.00 7.69 -1.20
CA GLN A 49 14.08 7.09 -2.01
C GLN A 49 14.72 5.87 -1.33
N ALA A 50 14.85 5.88 -0.01
CA ALA A 50 15.37 4.73 0.73
C ALA A 50 14.43 3.52 0.64
N ILE A 51 13.12 3.75 0.63
CA ILE A 51 12.11 2.69 0.55
C ILE A 51 12.05 2.13 -0.88
N TRP A 52 12.12 2.99 -1.91
CA TRP A 52 12.27 2.52 -3.29
C TRP A 52 13.53 1.67 -3.49
N LYS A 53 14.66 2.11 -2.92
CA LYS A 53 15.90 1.34 -2.93
C LYS A 53 15.74 -0.02 -2.23
N ALA A 54 15.11 -0.05 -1.07
CA ALA A 54 14.83 -1.30 -0.33
C ALA A 54 13.97 -2.29 -1.13
N LEU A 55 12.98 -1.80 -1.89
CA LEU A 55 12.18 -2.63 -2.80
C LEU A 55 13.02 -3.18 -3.96
N ALA A 56 13.85 -2.33 -4.58
CA ALA A 56 14.69 -2.72 -5.71
C ALA A 56 15.78 -3.73 -5.31
N GLU A 57 16.35 -3.59 -4.11
CA GLU A 57 17.40 -4.46 -3.57
C GLU A 57 16.84 -5.74 -2.91
N GLY A 58 15.52 -5.89 -2.83
CA GLY A 58 14.88 -7.07 -2.24
C GLY A 58 15.00 -7.14 -0.71
N VAL A 59 15.22 -6.00 -0.06
CA VAL A 59 15.17 -5.87 1.41
C VAL A 59 13.72 -6.02 1.89
N CYS A 60 12.77 -5.49 1.10
CA CYS A 60 11.33 -5.66 1.33
C CYS A 60 10.80 -6.90 0.61
N ASP A 61 10.18 -7.81 1.36
CA ASP A 61 9.59 -9.03 0.80
C ASP A 61 8.17 -8.81 0.27
N ILE A 62 7.41 -7.91 0.90
CA ILE A 62 5.99 -7.69 0.64
C ILE A 62 5.67 -6.21 0.51
N PHE A 63 4.84 -5.90 -0.50
CA PHE A 63 4.20 -4.59 -0.67
C PHE A 63 2.70 -4.70 -0.38
N SER A 64 2.23 -3.99 0.65
CA SER A 64 0.84 -4.02 1.15
C SER A 64 0.27 -2.61 1.29
N SER A 65 -0.98 -2.48 1.75
CA SER A 65 -1.65 -1.19 1.97
C SER A 65 -1.85 -0.81 3.42
N ASP A 66 -1.99 -1.79 4.32
CA ASP A 66 -2.48 -1.54 5.68
C ASP A 66 -3.81 -0.77 5.68
N HIS A 67 -4.65 -1.12 4.70
CA HIS A 67 -5.95 -0.53 4.51
C HIS A 67 -6.80 -0.68 5.77
N SER A 68 -7.01 0.45 6.45
CA SER A 68 -7.80 0.58 7.66
C SER A 68 -8.54 1.92 7.63
N PRO A 69 -9.43 2.13 6.66
CA PRO A 69 -10.00 3.44 6.42
C PRO A 69 -11.05 3.81 7.47
N LEU A 70 -11.09 5.10 7.76
CA LEU A 70 -12.23 5.74 8.40
C LEU A 70 -12.74 6.82 7.46
N ARG A 71 -14.05 7.08 7.46
CA ARG A 71 -14.61 8.25 6.76
C ARG A 71 -14.05 9.54 7.36
N TYR A 72 -13.84 10.56 6.55
CA TYR A 72 -13.38 11.86 7.01
C TYR A 72 -14.52 12.65 7.66
N ASP A 73 -15.66 12.75 6.98
CA ASP A 73 -16.85 13.48 7.40
C ASP A 73 -17.92 12.52 7.96
N ASP A 74 -17.56 11.79 9.03
CA ASP A 74 -18.48 10.95 9.80
C ASP A 74 -18.21 11.12 11.31
N PRO A 75 -19.24 11.21 12.17
CA PRO A 75 -19.06 11.30 13.62
C PRO A 75 -18.34 10.11 14.27
N ARG A 76 -18.21 8.98 13.56
CA ARG A 76 -17.44 7.80 13.98
C ARG A 76 -16.13 7.65 13.17
N GLY A 77 -15.82 8.64 12.34
CA GLY A 77 -14.67 8.67 11.47
C GLY A 77 -13.52 9.51 12.02
N LYS A 78 -12.79 10.21 11.14
CA LYS A 78 -11.67 11.09 11.51
C LYS A 78 -12.08 12.25 12.40
N LYS A 79 -13.32 12.71 12.28
CA LYS A 79 -13.96 13.75 13.12
C LYS A 79 -14.85 13.09 14.18
N LEU A 80 -14.25 12.47 15.20
CA LEU A 80 -15.00 11.79 16.26
C LEU A 80 -16.04 12.72 16.90
N GLY A 81 -17.28 12.26 17.07
CA GLY A 81 -18.39 13.09 17.54
C GLY A 81 -18.75 14.28 16.63
N GLY A 82 -18.29 14.28 15.37
CA GLY A 82 -18.49 15.36 14.40
C GLY A 82 -17.64 16.59 14.65
N LYS A 83 -16.51 16.45 15.37
CA LYS A 83 -15.64 17.56 15.79
C LYS A 83 -14.18 17.27 15.47
N GLU A 84 -13.40 18.34 15.39
CA GLU A 84 -11.95 18.28 15.27
C GLU A 84 -11.32 18.04 16.64
N HIS A 85 -10.23 17.27 16.67
CA HIS A 85 -9.54 16.89 17.91
C HIS A 85 -8.03 17.07 17.80
N ALA A 86 -7.35 17.14 18.94
CA ALA A 86 -5.90 17.02 18.97
C ALA A 86 -5.44 15.70 18.32
N PHE A 87 -4.26 15.70 17.67
CA PHE A 87 -3.75 14.58 16.87
C PHE A 87 -3.83 13.21 17.57
N ARG A 88 -3.59 13.16 18.88
CA ARG A 88 -3.62 11.94 19.71
C ARG A 88 -4.98 11.23 19.75
N ALA A 89 -6.07 11.95 19.45
CA ALA A 89 -7.43 11.44 19.45
C ALA A 89 -7.93 11.11 18.05
N ILE A 90 -7.15 11.40 17.00
CA ILE A 90 -7.53 11.11 15.62
C ILE A 90 -7.37 9.60 15.37
N PRO A 91 -8.43 8.89 14.92
CA PRO A 91 -8.32 7.49 14.55
C PRO A 91 -7.30 7.29 13.42
N ASN A 92 -6.37 6.35 13.63
CA ASN A 92 -5.32 6.02 12.68
C ASN A 92 -5.82 5.07 11.60
N GLY A 93 -5.33 5.27 10.39
CA GLY A 93 -5.58 4.40 9.24
C GLY A 93 -6.21 5.14 8.07
N ILE A 94 -5.89 4.68 6.87
CA ILE A 94 -6.25 5.32 5.60
C ILE A 94 -6.67 4.25 4.58
N PRO A 95 -7.48 4.60 3.56
CA PRO A 95 -7.75 3.69 2.46
C PRO A 95 -6.56 3.60 1.51
N GLY A 96 -6.16 2.38 1.13
CA GLY A 96 -5.19 2.21 0.03
C GLY A 96 -5.26 0.89 -0.75
N VAL A 97 -6.13 -0.06 -0.36
CA VAL A 97 -6.20 -1.41 -0.97
C VAL A 97 -6.38 -1.41 -2.49
N ALA A 98 -7.20 -0.50 -3.02
CA ALA A 98 -7.48 -0.37 -4.45
C ALA A 98 -6.34 0.35 -5.18
N ALA A 99 -5.80 1.42 -4.60
CA ALA A 99 -4.74 2.25 -5.20
C ALA A 99 -3.36 1.58 -5.19
N ARG A 100 -3.09 0.64 -4.26
CA ARG A 100 -1.74 0.07 -4.05
C ARG A 100 -1.11 -0.52 -5.31
N LEU A 101 -1.88 -1.26 -6.12
CA LEU A 101 -1.34 -1.95 -7.29
C LEU A 101 -1.12 -0.98 -8.47
N PRO A 102 -2.09 -0.12 -8.84
CA PRO A 102 -1.85 0.92 -9.84
C PRO A 102 -0.65 1.81 -9.51
N LEU A 103 -0.52 2.26 -8.26
CA LEU A 103 0.59 3.11 -7.84
C LEU A 103 1.95 2.40 -7.94
N LEU A 104 2.06 1.16 -7.44
CA LEU A 104 3.31 0.40 -7.58
C LEU A 104 3.64 0.08 -9.04
N PHE A 105 2.62 -0.21 -9.85
CA PHE A 105 2.82 -0.52 -11.26
C PHE A 105 3.30 0.72 -12.03
N SER A 106 2.62 1.87 -11.89
CA SER A 106 3.01 3.14 -12.53
C SER A 106 4.40 3.59 -12.08
N GLU A 107 4.56 3.82 -10.78
CA GLU A 107 5.74 4.50 -10.24
C GLU A 107 6.89 3.55 -9.93
N GLY A 108 6.63 2.24 -9.88
CA GLY A 108 7.65 1.22 -9.70
C GLY A 108 8.11 0.64 -11.04
N VAL A 109 7.17 0.05 -11.78
CA VAL A 109 7.48 -0.64 -13.05
C VAL A 109 7.58 0.37 -14.20
N GLY A 110 6.58 1.23 -14.36
CA GLY A 110 6.52 2.21 -15.45
C GLY A 110 7.70 3.20 -15.42
N SER A 111 8.14 3.60 -14.23
CA SER A 111 9.31 4.47 -14.06
C SER A 111 10.65 3.73 -13.98
N GLY A 112 10.68 2.40 -14.16
CA GLY A 112 11.90 1.60 -14.18
C GLY A 112 12.62 1.39 -12.84
N ARG A 113 11.97 1.64 -11.69
CA ARG A 113 12.55 1.44 -10.35
C ARG A 113 12.61 -0.04 -9.96
N ILE A 114 11.62 -0.82 -10.37
CA ILE A 114 11.56 -2.27 -10.16
C ILE A 114 11.11 -2.96 -11.46
N SER A 115 11.54 -4.21 -11.66
CA SER A 115 11.03 -5.02 -12.76
C SER A 115 9.60 -5.50 -12.52
N LEU A 116 8.89 -5.84 -13.61
CA LEU A 116 7.57 -6.48 -13.51
C LEU A 116 7.60 -7.76 -12.66
N ARG A 117 8.69 -8.54 -12.74
CA ARG A 117 8.87 -9.76 -11.94
C ARG A 117 8.96 -9.45 -10.44
N GLN A 118 9.67 -8.39 -10.07
CA GLN A 118 9.71 -7.92 -8.68
C GLN A 118 8.33 -7.44 -8.22
N CYS A 119 7.60 -6.68 -9.05
CA CYS A 119 6.22 -6.28 -8.74
C CYS A 119 5.31 -7.48 -8.46
N VAL A 120 5.35 -8.53 -9.30
CA VAL A 120 4.59 -9.78 -9.09
C VAL A 120 5.02 -10.49 -7.81
N ALA A 121 6.33 -10.57 -7.55
CA ALA A 121 6.86 -11.19 -6.34
C ALA A 121 6.36 -10.49 -5.08
N LEU A 122 6.50 -9.16 -5.00
CA LEU A 122 6.13 -8.31 -3.86
C LEU A 122 4.63 -8.35 -3.53
N THR A 123 3.78 -8.49 -4.54
CA THR A 123 2.34 -8.25 -4.40
C THR A 123 1.47 -9.50 -4.46
N ALA A 124 1.99 -10.60 -5.01
CA ALA A 124 1.22 -11.83 -5.21
C ALA A 124 1.98 -13.08 -4.73
N THR A 125 3.17 -13.36 -5.27
CA THR A 125 3.86 -14.63 -5.01
C THR A 125 4.42 -14.71 -3.58
N ALA A 126 5.09 -13.66 -3.08
CA ALA A 126 5.65 -13.67 -1.74
C ALA A 126 4.55 -13.70 -0.65
N PRO A 127 3.47 -12.89 -0.72
CA PRO A 127 2.33 -13.04 0.19
C PRO A 127 1.71 -14.43 0.16
N ALA A 128 1.51 -15.03 -1.03
CA ALA A 128 0.94 -16.36 -1.12
C ALA A 128 1.84 -17.44 -0.50
N LYS A 129 3.16 -17.32 -0.62
CA LYS A 129 4.10 -18.22 0.07
C LYS A 129 4.05 -18.02 1.58
N LEU A 130 4.10 -16.77 2.05
CA LEU A 130 4.10 -16.44 3.47
C LEU A 130 2.86 -17.00 4.18
N PHE A 131 1.68 -16.85 3.58
CA PHE A 131 0.42 -17.31 4.15
C PHE A 131 0.03 -18.74 3.74
N SER A 132 0.97 -19.55 3.22
CA SER A 132 0.74 -20.96 2.83
C SER A 132 -0.41 -21.17 1.83
N LEU A 133 -0.57 -20.23 0.90
CA LEU A 133 -1.54 -20.28 -0.19
C LEU A 133 -0.91 -20.70 -1.53
N TYR A 134 0.42 -20.71 -1.63
CA TYR A 134 1.15 -21.14 -2.82
C TYR A 134 1.16 -22.68 -2.97
N PRO A 135 1.02 -23.24 -4.20
CA PRO A 135 0.85 -22.56 -5.48
C PRO A 135 -0.61 -22.25 -5.85
N ARG A 136 -1.59 -22.58 -5.00
CA ARG A 136 -3.01 -22.31 -5.31
C ARG A 136 -3.27 -20.83 -5.60
N LYS A 137 -2.59 -19.92 -4.90
CA LYS A 137 -2.59 -18.47 -5.16
C LYS A 137 -1.19 -17.94 -5.47
N GLY A 138 -1.14 -16.76 -6.09
CA GLY A 138 0.11 -16.02 -6.36
C GLY A 138 0.99 -16.64 -7.46
N SER A 139 0.42 -17.51 -8.29
CA SER A 139 1.11 -18.19 -9.40
C SER A 139 0.19 -18.31 -10.61
N LEU A 140 0.77 -18.21 -11.81
CA LEU A 140 0.12 -18.61 -13.06
C LEU A 140 0.67 -19.98 -13.45
N ALA A 141 -0.01 -21.04 -13.02
CA ALA A 141 0.38 -22.42 -13.27
C ALA A 141 -0.83 -23.35 -13.36
N ILE A 142 -0.65 -24.51 -13.99
CA ILE A 142 -1.67 -25.56 -14.03
C ILE A 142 -2.01 -25.97 -12.58
N GLY A 143 -3.30 -25.96 -12.25
CA GLY A 143 -3.81 -26.27 -10.92
C GLY A 143 -3.91 -25.09 -9.94
N SER A 144 -3.43 -23.90 -10.31
CA SER A 144 -3.65 -22.66 -9.52
C SER A 144 -5.05 -22.07 -9.76
N ASP A 145 -5.55 -21.31 -8.79
CA ASP A 145 -6.77 -20.50 -8.97
C ASP A 145 -6.53 -19.48 -10.10
N ALA A 146 -7.53 -19.28 -10.97
CA ALA A 146 -7.48 -18.30 -12.07
C ALA A 146 -7.66 -16.85 -11.58
N ASN A 147 -6.86 -16.42 -10.59
CA ASN A 147 -6.85 -15.05 -10.07
C ASN A 147 -5.83 -14.22 -10.86
N LEU A 148 -6.30 -13.60 -11.95
CA LEU A 148 -5.47 -12.88 -12.92
C LEU A 148 -5.88 -11.41 -13.00
N VAL A 149 -4.91 -10.55 -13.32
CA VAL A 149 -5.12 -9.13 -13.63
C VAL A 149 -4.49 -8.85 -14.99
N LEU A 150 -5.23 -8.16 -15.85
CA LEU A 150 -4.74 -7.67 -17.13
C LEU A 150 -4.39 -6.19 -16.98
N TRP A 151 -3.14 -5.85 -17.26
CA TRP A 151 -2.63 -4.48 -17.20
C TRP A 151 -2.44 -3.93 -18.60
N ASP A 152 -3.02 -2.76 -18.88
CA ASP A 152 -2.64 -1.94 -20.02
C ASP A 152 -1.55 -0.97 -19.57
N PRO A 153 -0.29 -1.14 -20.04
CA PRO A 153 0.82 -0.31 -19.59
C PRO A 153 0.78 1.13 -20.13
N ASN A 154 -0.07 1.42 -21.12
CA ASN A 154 -0.19 2.74 -21.71
C ASN A 154 -1.42 3.51 -21.21
N ARG A 155 -2.24 2.89 -20.35
CA ARG A 155 -3.45 3.53 -19.83
C ARG A 155 -3.10 4.51 -18.72
N GLU A 156 -3.45 5.77 -18.93
CA GLU A 156 -3.36 6.81 -17.91
C GLU A 156 -4.70 6.98 -17.17
N VAL A 157 -4.64 7.14 -15.85
CA VAL A 157 -5.82 7.32 -14.99
C VAL A 157 -5.49 8.33 -13.90
N THR A 158 -6.36 9.31 -13.69
CA THR A 158 -6.37 10.11 -12.46
C THR A 158 -7.15 9.35 -11.40
N ILE A 159 -6.49 9.05 -10.27
CA ILE A 159 -7.16 8.37 -9.15
C ILE A 159 -8.21 9.30 -8.54
N THR A 160 -9.45 8.83 -8.46
CA THR A 160 -10.53 9.50 -7.75
C THR A 160 -11.12 8.58 -6.67
N ASN A 161 -11.85 9.16 -5.71
CA ASN A 161 -12.52 8.36 -4.68
C ASN A 161 -13.55 7.37 -5.28
N ALA A 162 -14.16 7.71 -6.41
CA ALA A 162 -15.15 6.86 -7.08
C ALA A 162 -14.52 5.56 -7.62
N ASP A 163 -13.24 5.60 -8.00
CA ASP A 163 -12.50 4.44 -8.53
C ASP A 163 -12.12 3.42 -7.44
N MET A 164 -12.21 3.80 -6.16
CA MET A 164 -11.75 2.95 -5.05
C MET A 164 -12.72 1.84 -4.69
N HIS A 165 -13.98 1.93 -5.14
CA HIS A 165 -15.04 0.95 -4.87
C HIS A 165 -15.20 0.58 -3.38
N HIS A 166 -15.00 1.55 -2.49
CA HIS A 166 -15.08 1.38 -1.03
C HIS A 166 -16.20 2.21 -0.40
N ASN A 167 -16.45 2.01 0.89
CA ASN A 167 -17.47 2.77 1.65
C ASN A 167 -16.86 3.98 2.41
N VAL A 168 -15.89 4.65 1.80
CA VAL A 168 -15.17 5.80 2.37
C VAL A 168 -15.41 7.03 1.47
N ASP A 169 -15.42 8.20 2.08
CA ASP A 169 -15.72 9.50 1.45
C ASP A 169 -14.48 10.22 0.90
N TYR A 170 -13.29 9.62 1.02
CA TYR A 170 -12.05 10.14 0.45
C TYR A 170 -11.06 9.01 0.12
N THR A 171 -10.11 9.34 -0.76
CA THR A 171 -8.84 8.65 -0.91
C THR A 171 -7.73 9.69 -0.71
N PRO A 172 -6.65 9.37 0.02
CA PRO A 172 -5.45 10.20 0.08
C PRO A 172 -4.94 10.55 -1.31
#